data_AF-A0A7W3U569-F1
#
_entry.id   AF-A0A7W3U569-F1
#
_cell.length_a   1.000
_cell.length_b   1.000
_cell.length_c   1.000
_cell.angle_alpha   90.00
_cell.angle_beta   90.00
_cell.angle_gamma   90.00
#
_symmetry.space_group_name_H-M   'P 1'
#
loop_
_entity.id
_entity.type
_entity.pdbx_description
1 polymer ?
#
loop_
_entity_poly.entity_id
_entity_poly.type
_entity_poly.pdbx_seq_one_letter_code
_entity_poly.pdbx_strand_id
1 'polypeptide(L)'
;MPGHCRPAPPNPTDPHGPTPGVADDRPLCSRCDAVCCRLTVVLQEGDRIASHLTTHTEAGLHVMARDEDGWCVALDGVHMRCSIYEHRPAVCRRFEMGGPYCLAIREDYRRHGPGAVPDHDPHHTTDTNSKT
;
A
#
# COMPACT_ATOMS: atom_id res chain seq x y z
N MET A 1 -53.38 27.43 -25.18
CA MET A 1 -52.06 27.83 -24.67
C MET A 1 -51.64 26.83 -23.59
N PRO A 2 -50.88 25.77 -23.90
CA PRO A 2 -50.48 24.80 -22.89
C PRO A 2 -49.37 25.40 -22.02
N GLY A 3 -49.68 25.65 -20.76
CA GLY A 3 -48.75 26.20 -19.77
C GLY A 3 -47.59 25.24 -19.52
N HIS A 4 -46.37 25.71 -19.73
CA HIS A 4 -45.17 24.96 -19.42
C HIS A 4 -44.92 25.01 -17.91
N CYS A 5 -45.08 23.88 -17.21
CA CYS A 5 -44.59 23.73 -15.84
C CYS A 5 -43.06 23.85 -15.85
N ARG A 6 -42.52 24.90 -15.22
CA ARG A 6 -41.09 24.96 -14.93
C ARG A 6 -40.75 23.93 -13.85
N PRO A 7 -39.70 23.12 -14.02
CA PRO A 7 -39.25 22.21 -12.97
C PRO A 7 -38.77 23.01 -11.75
N ALA A 8 -39.09 22.50 -10.56
CA ALA A 8 -38.66 23.09 -9.29
C ALA A 8 -37.13 23.00 -9.13
N PRO A 9 -36.49 23.96 -8.44
CA PRO A 9 -35.06 23.88 -8.12
C PRO A 9 -34.79 22.67 -7.19
N PRO A 10 -33.60 22.05 -7.29
CA PRO A 10 -33.25 20.91 -6.46
C PRO A 10 -33.22 21.30 -4.98
N ASN A 11 -33.79 20.44 -4.13
CA ASN A 11 -33.87 20.65 -2.69
C ASN A 11 -32.51 20.31 -2.04
N PRO A 12 -31.88 21.21 -1.26
CA PRO A 12 -30.57 20.97 -0.63
C PRO A 12 -30.56 19.86 0.44
N THR A 13 -31.71 19.25 0.74
CA THR A 13 -31.85 18.21 1.78
C THR A 13 -32.05 16.79 1.23
N ASP A 14 -31.92 16.56 -0.08
CA ASP A 14 -32.02 15.21 -0.67
C ASP A 14 -30.75 14.37 -0.34
N PRO A 15 -30.84 13.30 0.47
CA PRO A 15 -29.68 12.49 0.84
C PRO A 15 -29.24 11.49 -0.26
N HIS A 16 -29.88 11.54 -1.44
CA HIS A 16 -29.63 10.64 -2.57
C HIS A 16 -29.23 11.39 -3.87
N GLY A 17 -28.82 12.66 -3.78
CA GLY A 17 -28.13 13.32 -4.89
C GLY A 17 -26.69 12.83 -5.01
N PRO A 18 -26.13 12.61 -6.21
CA PRO A 18 -24.70 12.31 -6.34
C PRO A 18 -23.92 13.52 -5.85
N THR A 19 -23.25 13.39 -4.71
CA THR A 19 -22.38 14.42 -4.15
C THR A 19 -21.23 14.67 -5.14
N PRO A 20 -21.15 15.84 -5.78
CA PRO A 20 -20.02 16.15 -6.64
C PRO A 20 -18.85 16.56 -5.74
N GLY A 21 -17.78 15.77 -5.75
CA GLY A 21 -16.48 16.22 -5.26
C GLY A 21 -15.85 15.48 -4.07
N VAL A 22 -16.30 14.27 -3.71
CA VAL A 22 -15.41 13.39 -2.94
C VAL A 22 -14.48 12.75 -3.95
N ALA A 23 -13.28 13.32 -4.12
CA ALA A 23 -12.22 12.65 -4.85
C ALA A 23 -12.11 11.23 -4.29
N ASP A 24 -12.13 10.25 -5.19
CA ASP A 24 -12.02 8.85 -4.83
C ASP A 24 -10.63 8.61 -4.21
N ASP A 25 -10.53 8.84 -2.90
CA ASP A 25 -9.30 8.70 -2.11
C ASP A 25 -9.00 7.23 -1.83
N ARG A 26 -9.65 6.31 -2.56
CA ARG A 26 -9.34 4.89 -2.52
C ARG A 26 -7.87 4.70 -2.88
N PRO A 27 -7.07 4.12 -1.98
CA PRO A 27 -5.64 3.92 -2.24
C PRO A 27 -5.44 3.00 -3.45
N LEU A 28 -4.83 3.51 -4.52
CA LEU A 28 -4.50 2.74 -5.72
C LEU A 28 -3.01 2.42 -5.74
N CYS A 29 -2.65 1.23 -6.24
CA CYS A 29 -1.24 0.85 -6.42
C CYS A 29 -0.55 1.57 -7.58
N SER A 30 -1.31 2.08 -8.57
CA SER A 30 -0.76 2.84 -9.69
C SER A 30 -0.23 4.23 -9.31
N ARG A 31 -0.57 4.71 -8.11
CA ARG A 31 -0.17 6.02 -7.57
C ARG A 31 0.46 5.91 -6.19
N CYS A 32 0.91 4.72 -5.79
CA CYS A 32 1.62 4.53 -4.53
C CYS A 32 3.12 4.35 -4.77
N ASP A 33 3.93 4.68 -3.77
CA ASP A 33 5.37 4.47 -3.80
C ASP A 33 5.73 2.99 -3.57
N ALA A 34 4.93 2.04 -4.08
CA ALA A 34 5.10 0.61 -3.90
C ALA A 34 5.41 0.14 -2.47
N VAL A 35 4.90 0.81 -1.43
CA VAL A 35 5.32 0.60 -0.02
C VAL A 35 5.30 -0.86 0.46
N CYS A 36 4.42 -1.70 -0.10
CA CYS A 36 4.37 -3.14 0.19
C CYS A 36 5.64 -3.90 -0.23
N CYS A 37 6.39 -3.39 -1.22
CA CYS A 37 7.66 -3.95 -1.68
C CYS A 37 8.80 -3.74 -0.66
N ARG A 38 8.61 -2.95 0.40
CA ARG A 38 9.57 -2.87 1.53
C ARG A 38 9.38 -3.97 2.56
N LEU A 39 8.27 -4.71 2.54
CA LEU A 39 7.96 -5.71 3.56
C LEU A 39 8.75 -7.00 3.33
N THR A 40 9.03 -7.73 4.41
CA THR A 40 9.68 -9.04 4.30
C THR A 40 8.62 -10.04 3.87
N VAL A 41 8.78 -10.63 2.70
CA VAL A 41 7.83 -11.60 2.17
C VAL A 41 8.43 -12.98 2.27
N VAL A 42 7.93 -13.78 3.20
CA VAL A 42 8.25 -15.21 3.29
C VAL A 42 7.44 -15.96 2.24
N LEU A 43 8.14 -16.72 1.41
CA LEU A 43 7.54 -17.53 0.36
C LEU A 43 6.90 -18.78 0.96
N GLN A 44 5.80 -19.21 0.37
CA GLN A 44 5.06 -20.39 0.80
C GLN A 44 5.32 -21.54 -0.18
N GLU A 45 5.10 -22.76 0.28
CA GLU A 45 5.11 -23.93 -0.61
C GLU A 45 4.10 -23.72 -1.76
N GLY A 46 4.58 -23.78 -2.99
CA GLY A 46 3.79 -23.56 -4.21
C GLY A 46 3.92 -22.17 -4.85
N ASP A 47 4.61 -21.22 -4.21
CA ASP A 47 4.94 -19.93 -4.85
C ASP A 47 6.00 -20.13 -5.96
N ARG A 48 5.60 -19.91 -7.21
CA ARG A 48 6.47 -20.06 -8.40
C ARG A 48 7.18 -18.75 -8.74
N ILE A 49 8.17 -18.38 -7.94
CA ILE A 49 9.00 -17.20 -8.16
C ILE A 49 10.35 -17.61 -8.74
N ALA A 50 10.86 -16.84 -9.71
CA ALA A 50 12.17 -17.10 -10.28
C ALA A 50 13.29 -16.99 -9.22
N SER A 51 14.26 -17.91 -9.25
CA SER A 51 15.29 -18.02 -8.21
C SER A 51 16.07 -16.72 -7.98
N HIS A 52 16.34 -15.95 -9.03
CA HIS A 52 17.04 -14.66 -8.97
C HIS A 52 16.27 -13.55 -8.23
N LEU A 53 14.97 -13.73 -7.97
CA LEU A 53 14.14 -12.79 -7.21
C LEU A 53 13.98 -13.20 -5.73
N THR A 54 14.64 -14.28 -5.32
CA THR A 54 14.45 -14.89 -4.00
C THR A 54 15.78 -15.15 -3.32
N THR A 55 15.77 -15.23 -2.00
CA THR A 55 16.95 -15.58 -1.20
C THR A 55 16.53 -16.39 0.03
N HIS A 56 17.49 -16.95 0.75
CA HIS A 56 17.26 -17.58 2.04
C HIS A 56 17.86 -16.71 3.15
N THR A 57 17.12 -16.53 4.24
CA THR A 57 17.66 -15.87 5.44
C THR A 57 18.63 -16.80 6.16
N GLU A 58 19.42 -16.27 7.09
CA GLU A 58 20.32 -17.08 7.94
C GLU A 58 19.55 -18.13 8.75
N ALA A 59 18.29 -17.86 9.08
CA ALA A 59 17.38 -18.79 9.73
C ALA A 59 16.80 -19.87 8.78
N GLY A 60 17.21 -19.88 7.50
CA GLY A 60 16.78 -20.85 6.50
C GLY A 60 15.40 -20.57 5.88
N LEU A 61 14.83 -19.38 6.09
CA LEU A 61 13.52 -19.02 5.50
C LEU A 61 13.68 -18.59 4.05
N HIS A 62 12.89 -19.16 3.14
CA HIS A 62 12.82 -18.72 1.75
C HIS A 62 12.00 -17.43 1.65
N VAL A 63 12.62 -16.35 1.19
CA VAL A 63 12.02 -15.01 1.14
C VAL A 63 12.24 -14.35 -0.22
N MET A 64 11.45 -13.32 -0.52
CA MET A 64 11.77 -12.40 -1.63
C MET A 64 13.09 -11.68 -1.34
N ALA A 65 13.98 -11.62 -2.34
CA ALA A 65 15.22 -10.89 -2.21
C ALA A 65 14.96 -9.38 -2.16
N ARG A 66 15.86 -8.66 -1.49
CA ARG A 66 15.86 -7.20 -1.39
C ARG A 66 17.14 -6.63 -1.97
N ASP A 67 17.04 -5.42 -2.52
CA ASP A 67 18.18 -4.62 -2.94
C ASP A 67 18.83 -3.89 -1.76
N GLU A 68 19.87 -3.11 -2.06
CA GLU A 68 20.64 -2.33 -1.08
C GLU A 68 19.80 -1.21 -0.45
N ASP A 69 18.75 -0.76 -1.13
CA ASP A 69 17.81 0.27 -0.67
C ASP A 69 16.64 -0.32 0.15
N GLY A 70 16.65 -1.63 0.38
CA GLY A 70 15.65 -2.36 1.16
C GLY A 70 14.34 -2.63 0.43
N TRP A 71 14.28 -2.44 -0.88
CA TRP A 71 13.13 -2.80 -1.71
C TRP A 71 13.23 -4.23 -2.21
N CYS A 72 12.08 -4.87 -2.41
CA CYS A 72 12.01 -6.12 -3.11
C CYS A 72 12.58 -5.96 -4.53
N VAL A 73 13.47 -6.86 -4.95
CA VAL A 73 14.12 -6.84 -6.27
C VAL A 73 13.14 -6.97 -7.45
N ALA A 74 11.89 -7.36 -7.18
CA ALA A 74 10.81 -7.37 -8.16
C ALA A 74 10.07 -6.02 -8.29
N LEU A 75 10.58 -4.95 -7.68
CA LEU A 75 10.06 -3.60 -7.86
C LEU A 75 10.54 -3.01 -9.18
N ASP A 76 9.61 -2.52 -9.98
CA ASP A 76 9.89 -1.61 -11.09
C ASP A 76 9.95 -0.18 -10.53
N GLY A 77 11.17 0.32 -10.32
CA GLY A 77 11.42 1.65 -9.76
C GLY A 77 11.05 2.81 -10.70
N VAL A 78 10.80 2.55 -11.99
CA VAL A 78 10.35 3.59 -12.94
C VAL A 78 8.86 3.87 -12.73
N HIS A 79 8.07 2.81 -12.54
CA HIS A 79 6.62 2.92 -12.42
C HIS A 79 6.12 2.73 -10.98
N MET A 80 7.02 2.52 -10.02
CA MET A 80 6.71 2.20 -8.62
C MET A 80 5.64 1.10 -8.48
N ARG A 81 5.82 -0.01 -9.21
CA ARG A 81 4.92 -1.16 -9.20
C ARG A 81 5.69 -2.47 -9.19
N CYS A 82 5.05 -3.54 -8.73
CA CYS A 82 5.65 -4.87 -8.81
C CYS A 82 5.70 -5.34 -10.28
N SER A 83 6.88 -5.68 -10.78
CA SER A 83 7.08 -6.18 -12.16
C SER A 83 6.48 -7.57 -12.36
N ILE A 84 6.32 -8.35 -11.29
CA ILE A 84 5.73 -9.70 -11.29
C ILE A 84 4.28 -9.72 -10.78
N TYR A 85 3.49 -8.67 -11.03
CA TYR A 85 2.14 -8.51 -10.44
C TYR A 85 1.26 -9.77 -10.58
N GLU A 86 1.28 -10.42 -11.74
CA GLU A 86 0.50 -11.64 -12.03
C GLU A 86 1.02 -12.88 -11.31
N HIS A 87 2.33 -12.95 -11.05
CA HIS A 87 3.00 -14.07 -10.40
C HIS A 87 3.30 -13.84 -8.92
N ARG A 88 2.72 -12.80 -8.32
CA ARG A 88 2.93 -12.43 -6.91
C ARG A 88 2.80 -13.64 -5.99
N PRO A 89 3.67 -13.80 -4.98
CA PRO A 89 3.53 -14.88 -4.01
C PRO A 89 2.22 -14.77 -3.22
N ALA A 90 1.80 -15.86 -2.59
CA ALA A 90 0.53 -15.94 -1.87
C ALA A 90 0.36 -14.83 -0.83
N VAL A 91 1.43 -14.48 -0.10
CA VAL A 91 1.44 -13.39 0.87
C VAL A 91 1.13 -12.04 0.21
N CYS A 92 1.75 -11.73 -0.92
CA CYS A 92 1.50 -10.49 -1.67
C CYS A 92 0.09 -10.45 -2.29
N ARG A 93 -0.51 -11.61 -2.61
CA ARG A 93 -1.91 -11.69 -3.08
C ARG A 93 -2.93 -11.49 -1.96
N ARG A 94 -2.63 -11.94 -0.74
CA ARG A 94 -3.47 -11.70 0.45
C ARG A 94 -3.43 -10.24 0.91
N PHE A 95 -2.42 -9.49 0.49
CA PHE A 95 -2.32 -8.06 0.78
C PHE A 95 -3.36 -7.28 -0.01
N GLU A 96 -4.48 -6.96 0.63
CA GLU A 96 -5.59 -6.25 0.01
C GLU A 96 -5.28 -4.77 -0.20
N MET A 97 -5.44 -4.29 -1.43
CA MET A 97 -5.25 -2.89 -1.79
C MET A 97 -6.31 -2.03 -1.09
N GLY A 98 -5.88 -1.16 -0.18
CA GLY A 98 -6.79 -0.34 0.63
C GLY A 98 -7.42 -1.05 1.82
N GLY A 99 -7.05 -2.30 2.07
CA GLY A 99 -7.35 -2.95 3.34
C GLY A 99 -6.63 -2.26 4.52
N PRO A 100 -6.99 -2.61 5.75
CA PRO A 100 -6.46 -1.98 6.96
C PRO A 100 -4.93 -2.04 7.05
N TYR A 101 -4.34 -3.17 6.65
CA TYR A 101 -2.88 -3.34 6.66
C TYR A 101 -2.19 -2.49 5.57
N CYS A 102 -2.82 -2.34 4.40
CA CYS A 102 -2.31 -1.47 3.34
C CYS A 102 -2.31 0.01 3.77
N LEU A 103 -3.37 0.45 4.46
CA LEU A 103 -3.47 1.80 5.00
C LEU A 103 -2.44 2.04 6.10
N ALA A 104 -2.32 1.12 7.06
CA ALA A 104 -1.38 1.23 8.16
C ALA A 104 0.08 1.38 7.68
N ILE A 105 0.52 0.56 6.72
CA ILE A 105 1.88 0.65 6.18
C ILE A 105 2.09 1.93 5.36
N ARG A 106 1.07 2.39 4.63
CA ARG A 106 1.16 3.68 3.92
C ARG A 106 1.30 4.84 4.89
N GLU A 107 0.58 4.80 6.01
CA GLU A 107 0.70 5.81 7.06
C GLU A 107 2.08 5.76 7.72
N ASP A 108 2.55 4.57 8.07
CA ASP A 108 3.87 4.34 8.64
C ASP A 108 4.99 4.88 7.72
N TYR A 109 4.92 4.54 6.44
CA TYR A 109 5.85 5.03 5.43
C TYR A 109 5.85 6.56 5.29
N ARG A 110 4.67 7.19 5.37
CA ARG A 110 4.56 8.66 5.35
C ARG A 110 5.16 9.31 6.59
N ARG A 111 5.05 8.66 7.75
CA ARG A 111 5.57 9.17 9.03
C ARG A 111 7.09 9.07 9.11
N HIS A 112 7.65 7.99 8.61
CA HIS A 112 9.07 7.68 8.76
C HIS A 112 9.92 8.01 7.51
N GLY A 113 9.28 8.36 6.40
CA GLY A 113 9.93 8.75 5.14
C GLY A 113 10.60 7.60 4.39
N PRO A 114 11.00 7.81 3.12
CA PRO A 114 11.76 6.85 2.33
C PRO A 114 13.19 6.69 2.88
N GLY A 115 13.34 6.02 4.01
CA GLY A 115 14.64 5.85 4.68
C GLY A 115 14.58 5.15 6.03
N ALA A 116 13.39 5.04 6.64
CA ALA A 116 13.24 4.21 7.81
C ALA A 116 13.12 2.73 7.42
N VAL A 117 14.19 1.99 7.68
CA VAL A 117 14.10 0.56 7.92
C VAL A 117 13.20 0.35 9.15
N PRO A 118 12.08 -0.37 9.04
CA PRO A 118 11.34 -0.79 10.21
C PRO A 118 12.18 -1.87 10.89
N ASP A 119 13.08 -1.44 11.77
CA ASP A 119 13.55 -2.31 12.84
C ASP A 119 12.32 -2.62 13.69
N HIS A 120 11.88 -3.88 13.66
CA HIS A 120 10.72 -4.34 14.40
C HIS A 120 11.12 -4.47 15.87
N ASP A 121 11.48 -3.35 16.50
CA ASP A 121 11.78 -3.26 17.93
C ASP A 121 10.47 -2.97 18.69
N PRO A 122 9.91 -3.94 19.43
CA PRO A 122 8.68 -3.74 20.20
C PRO A 122 8.85 -2.83 21.43
N HIS A 123 10.01 -2.20 21.63
CA HIS A 123 10.36 -1.33 22.75
C HIS A 123 10.62 0.13 22.37
N HIS A 124 10.27 0.60 21.17
CA HIS A 124 10.34 2.04 20.88
C HIS A 124 9.23 2.82 21.61
N THR A 125 9.42 3.06 22.91
CA THR A 125 8.71 4.10 23.65
C THR A 125 9.24 5.45 23.18
N THR A 126 8.44 6.19 22.43
CA THR A 126 8.74 7.59 22.12
C THR A 126 8.72 8.41 23.41
N ASP A 127 9.88 8.57 24.05
CA ASP A 127 10.05 9.53 25.12
C ASP A 127 9.94 10.95 24.53
N THR A 128 8.74 11.50 24.60
CA THR A 128 8.50 12.92 24.44
C THR A 128 9.03 13.61 25.68
N ASN A 129 10.30 14.02 25.70
CA ASN A 129 10.71 15.05 26.65
C ASN A 129 11.98 15.81 26.22
N SER A 130 11.83 17.09 25.91
CA SER A 130 12.72 18.16 26.37
C SER A 130 12.30 19.52 25.83
N LYS A 131 11.50 20.27 26.60
CA LYS A 131 11.72 21.71 26.77
C LYS A 131 10.96 22.28 27.97
N THR A 132 11.64 22.50 29.07
CA THR A 132 11.56 23.73 29.89
C THR A 132 12.88 23.86 30.65
#